data_AF-A0A2M9D0R8-F1
#
_entry.id   AF-A0A2M9D0R8-F1
#
_cell.length_a   1.000
_cell.length_b   1.000
_cell.length_c   1.000
_cell.angle_alpha   90.00
_cell.angle_beta   90.00
_cell.angle_gamma   90.00
#
_symmetry.space_group_name_H-M   'P 1'
#
loop_
_entity.id
_entity.type
_entity.pdbx_description
1 polymer ?
#
loop_
_entity_poly.entity_id
_entity_poly.type
_entity_poly.pdbx_seq_one_letter_code
_entity_poly.pdbx_strand_id
1 'polypeptide(L)'
;MPENLARRILDQPAWTRPSYRALSAYDGPVPPGFVVTAAIPTSADIRVAASNYGVRYVVAFMNQTARYLADFTDDPTGTEVAVLPGAVFAAAGSLRPPGLDFDVLIAVEMLREPGPEPEWPAENHLIEQMILDDLASTEPFVKRDCARFSGPIDVEVPDFVD
;
A
#
# COMPACT_ATOMS: atom_id res chain seq x y z
N MET A 1 -25.15 7.23 11.23
CA MET A 1 -24.86 8.26 10.22
C MET A 1 -23.53 7.92 9.54
N PRO A 2 -23.52 7.01 8.55
CA PRO A 2 -22.31 6.63 7.79
C PRO A 2 -21.67 7.81 7.05
N GLU A 3 -22.49 8.80 6.66
CA GLU A 3 -22.06 10.03 5.98
C GLU A 3 -21.05 10.87 6.77
N ASN A 4 -21.01 10.73 8.10
CA ASN A 4 -20.05 11.44 8.94
C ASN A 4 -18.66 10.76 8.93
N LEU A 5 -18.61 9.42 8.85
CA LEU A 5 -17.35 8.68 8.87
C LEU A 5 -16.56 8.88 7.58
N ALA A 6 -17.19 8.72 6.42
CA ALA A 6 -16.52 8.93 5.13
C ALA A 6 -15.93 10.34 5.03
N ARG A 7 -16.67 11.35 5.49
CA ARG A 7 -16.19 12.74 5.50
C ARG A 7 -15.00 12.93 6.45
N ARG A 8 -15.06 12.38 7.67
CA ARG A 8 -13.95 12.44 8.64
C ARG A 8 -12.68 11.76 8.13
N ILE A 9 -12.82 10.68 7.37
CA ILE A 9 -11.69 10.00 6.71
C ILE A 9 -11.10 10.89 5.62
N LEU A 10 -11.93 11.48 4.77
CA LEU A 10 -11.46 12.36 3.69
C LEU A 10 -10.83 13.66 4.22
N ASP A 11 -11.29 14.15 5.37
CA ASP A 11 -10.75 15.31 6.09
C ASP A 11 -9.38 15.00 6.75
N GLN A 12 -8.94 13.74 6.82
CA GLN A 12 -7.58 13.43 7.26
C GLN A 12 -6.55 13.95 6.25
N PRO A 13 -5.35 14.33 6.72
CA PRO A 13 -4.23 14.57 5.82
C PRO A 13 -3.96 13.34 4.94
N ALA A 14 -3.50 13.59 3.72
CA ALA A 14 -3.00 12.52 2.86
C ALA A 14 -1.84 11.78 3.55
N TRP A 15 -1.84 10.46 3.43
CA TRP A 15 -0.76 9.60 3.87
C TRP A 15 0.36 9.64 2.83
N THR A 16 1.45 10.33 3.17
CA THR A 16 2.58 10.64 2.27
C THR A 16 3.73 9.63 2.35
N ARG A 17 3.50 8.48 3.00
CA ARG A 17 4.46 7.38 3.16
C ARG A 17 3.99 6.14 2.37
N PRO A 18 4.87 5.15 2.16
CA PRO A 18 4.45 3.88 1.59
C PRO A 18 3.35 3.21 2.43
N SER A 19 2.55 2.40 1.77
CA SER A 19 1.67 1.44 2.43
C SER A 19 1.68 0.11 1.68
N TYR A 20 1.35 -0.97 2.35
CA TYR A 20 1.69 -2.31 1.92
C TYR A 20 0.48 -3.23 1.89
N ARG A 21 0.35 -4.01 0.82
CA ARG A 21 -0.65 -5.09 0.70
C ARG A 21 0.00 -6.36 0.17
N ALA A 22 -0.32 -7.50 0.76
CA ALA A 22 0.18 -8.78 0.31
C ALA A 22 -0.74 -9.46 -0.71
N LEU A 23 -0.14 -10.10 -1.70
CA LEU A 23 -0.80 -10.92 -2.71
C LEU A 23 -0.21 -12.32 -2.68
N SER A 24 -1.07 -13.32 -2.82
CA SER A 24 -0.65 -14.71 -2.99
C SER A 24 -0.22 -15.00 -4.43
N ALA A 25 0.33 -16.20 -4.67
CA ALA A 25 0.60 -16.65 -6.03
C ALA A 25 -0.68 -16.82 -6.87
N TYR A 26 -1.84 -17.05 -6.24
CA TYR A 26 -3.12 -17.19 -6.93
C TYR A 26 -3.70 -15.84 -7.38
N ASP A 27 -3.44 -14.77 -6.63
CA ASP A 27 -3.89 -13.42 -6.96
C ASP A 27 -3.09 -12.84 -8.16
N GLY A 28 -1.85 -13.31 -8.33
CA GLY A 28 -0.92 -12.78 -9.33
C GLY A 28 -0.33 -11.41 -8.93
N PRO A 29 0.65 -10.89 -9.70
CA PRO A 29 1.14 -9.54 -9.50
C PRO A 29 0.12 -8.50 -9.98
N VAL A 30 0.21 -7.27 -9.45
CA VAL A 30 -0.55 -6.14 -10.02
C VAL A 30 -0.11 -5.82 -11.45
N PRO A 31 -1.02 -5.30 -12.30
CA PRO A 31 -0.66 -4.81 -13.63
C PRO A 31 0.37 -3.66 -13.57
N PRO A 32 1.13 -3.39 -14.65
CA PRO A 32 2.08 -2.27 -14.71
C PRO A 32 1.45 -0.88 -14.58
N GLY A 33 0.16 -0.76 -14.86
CA GLY A 33 -0.61 0.47 -14.65
C GLY A 33 -2.05 0.10 -14.36
N PHE A 34 -2.64 0.70 -13.32
CA PHE A 34 -3.97 0.33 -12.87
C PHE A 34 -4.68 1.46 -12.11
N VAL A 35 -6.00 1.43 -12.14
CA VAL A 35 -6.89 2.31 -11.36
C VAL A 35 -7.56 1.47 -10.29
N VAL A 36 -7.56 1.97 -9.06
CA VAL A 36 -8.24 1.35 -7.94
C VAL A 36 -9.74 1.62 -8.02
N THR A 37 -10.58 0.60 -8.09
CA THR A 37 -12.04 0.79 -8.25
C THR A 37 -12.81 0.75 -6.93
N ALA A 38 -12.21 0.20 -5.88
CA ALA A 38 -12.76 0.13 -4.53
C ALA A 38 -11.67 0.45 -3.50
N ALA A 39 -12.05 0.93 -2.31
CA ALA A 39 -11.07 1.25 -1.27
C ALA A 39 -10.27 -0.01 -0.90
N ILE A 40 -8.94 0.09 -0.91
CA ILE A 40 -8.05 -1.04 -0.62
C ILE A 40 -7.48 -0.85 0.79
N PRO A 41 -7.71 -1.80 1.72
CA PRO A 41 -7.00 -1.80 2.98
C PRO A 41 -5.55 -2.23 2.76
N THR A 42 -4.64 -1.37 3.20
CA THR A 42 -3.19 -1.57 3.22
C THR A 42 -2.66 -1.30 4.64
N SER A 43 -1.42 -1.68 4.90
CA SER A 43 -0.74 -1.44 6.18
C SER A 43 0.39 -0.43 5.99
N ALA A 44 0.56 0.50 6.92
CA ALA A 44 1.74 1.36 7.04
C ALA A 44 3.02 0.58 7.38
N ASP A 45 2.90 -0.66 7.88
CA ASP A 45 4.01 -1.55 8.21
C ASP A 45 4.03 -2.76 7.28
N ILE A 46 5.11 -2.89 6.50
CA ILE A 46 5.32 -3.99 5.56
C ILE A 46 5.39 -5.34 6.27
N ARG A 47 5.89 -5.40 7.50
CA ARG A 47 6.03 -6.64 8.28
C ARG A 47 4.67 -7.19 8.68
N VAL A 48 3.67 -6.32 8.85
CA VAL A 48 2.27 -6.70 9.06
C VAL A 48 1.67 -7.28 7.77
N ALA A 49 1.84 -6.63 6.62
CA ALA A 49 1.29 -7.12 5.35
C ALA A 49 1.93 -8.45 4.92
N ALA A 50 3.26 -8.55 5.02
CA ALA A 50 4.06 -9.73 4.67
C ALA A 50 3.89 -10.91 5.65
N SER A 51 3.25 -10.69 6.80
CA SER A 51 3.09 -11.69 7.85
C SER A 51 2.04 -12.77 7.56
N ASN A 52 1.30 -12.64 6.47
CA ASN A 52 0.32 -13.63 6.03
C ASN A 52 0.97 -14.90 5.51
N TYR A 53 0.22 -16.01 5.58
CA TYR A 53 0.67 -17.26 5.00
C TYR A 53 0.52 -17.24 3.47
N GLY A 54 1.50 -17.76 2.73
CA GLY A 54 1.42 -17.90 1.27
C GLY A 54 1.60 -16.60 0.47
N VAL A 55 2.15 -15.56 1.09
CA VAL A 55 2.51 -14.31 0.40
C VAL A 55 3.55 -14.59 -0.67
N ARG A 56 3.26 -14.16 -1.89
CA ARG A 56 4.20 -14.23 -3.02
C ARG A 56 4.67 -12.85 -3.46
N TYR A 57 3.79 -11.85 -3.37
CA TYR A 57 4.08 -10.46 -3.67
C TYR A 57 3.64 -9.57 -2.53
N VAL A 58 4.35 -8.47 -2.31
CA VAL A 58 3.89 -7.36 -1.48
C VAL A 58 3.90 -6.11 -2.34
N VAL A 59 2.76 -5.48 -2.53
CA VAL A 59 2.67 -4.21 -3.24
C VAL A 59 2.99 -3.09 -2.26
N ALA A 60 4.03 -2.32 -2.55
CA ALA A 60 4.36 -1.06 -1.89
C ALA A 60 3.71 0.08 -2.70
N PHE A 61 2.62 0.63 -2.18
CA PHE A 61 1.94 1.79 -2.74
C PHE A 61 2.63 3.06 -2.25
N MET A 62 3.24 3.79 -3.18
CA MET A 62 3.82 5.10 -2.93
C MET A 62 2.70 6.13 -3.08
N ASN A 63 2.03 6.37 -1.95
CA ASN A 63 0.77 7.09 -1.92
C ASN A 63 0.95 8.61 -2.01
N GLN A 64 -0.10 9.25 -2.52
CA GLN A 64 -0.33 10.69 -2.50
C GLN A 64 -1.75 11.05 -2.03
N THR A 65 -2.72 10.14 -2.14
CA THR A 65 -4.12 10.37 -1.73
C THR A 65 -4.65 9.40 -0.69
N ALA A 66 -3.88 8.40 -0.28
CA ALA A 66 -4.29 7.45 0.75
C ALA A 66 -4.57 8.13 2.10
N ARG A 67 -5.35 7.49 2.97
CA ARG A 67 -5.69 8.01 4.31
C ARG A 67 -5.30 7.01 5.39
N TYR A 68 -4.71 7.48 6.48
CA TYR A 68 -4.49 6.68 7.67
C TYR A 68 -5.81 6.45 8.40
N LEU A 69 -6.18 5.19 8.60
CA LEU A 69 -7.49 4.78 9.14
C LEU A 69 -7.41 4.09 10.49
N ALA A 70 -6.22 3.80 11.01
CA ALA A 70 -6.10 3.07 12.28
C ALA A 70 -6.83 3.77 13.44
N ASP A 71 -6.91 5.12 13.42
CA ASP A 71 -7.64 5.90 14.43
C ASP A 71 -9.17 5.82 14.30
N PHE A 72 -9.68 5.28 13.20
CA PHE A 72 -11.10 5.20 12.84
C PHE A 72 -11.64 3.77 12.81
N THR A 73 -10.77 2.79 12.95
CA THR A 73 -11.08 1.37 12.78
C THR A 73 -10.67 0.61 14.04
N ASP A 74 -11.28 -0.55 14.26
CA ASP A 74 -10.84 -1.47 15.32
C ASP A 74 -9.59 -2.28 14.89
N ASP A 75 -8.74 -1.70 14.03
CA ASP A 75 -7.52 -2.33 13.54
C ASP A 75 -6.56 -2.63 14.71
N PRO A 76 -6.34 -3.91 15.06
CA PRO A 76 -5.49 -4.25 16.18
C PRO A 76 -4.00 -4.01 15.89
N THR A 77 -3.61 -3.80 14.64
CA THR A 77 -2.20 -3.52 14.30
C THR A 77 -1.86 -2.06 14.45
N GLY A 78 -2.86 -1.17 14.40
CA GLY A 78 -2.64 0.26 14.45
C GLY A 78 -1.88 0.75 13.23
N THR A 79 -2.07 0.12 12.06
CA THR A 79 -1.30 0.43 10.85
C THR A 79 -2.19 0.59 9.61
N GLU A 80 -3.50 0.48 9.71
CA GLU A 80 -4.38 0.55 8.55
C GLU A 80 -4.28 1.90 7.83
N VAL A 81 -4.00 1.80 6.53
CA VAL A 81 -4.05 2.88 5.54
C VAL A 81 -5.04 2.43 4.46
N ALA A 82 -5.88 3.33 3.98
CA ALA A 82 -6.75 3.07 2.84
C ALA A 82 -6.24 3.78 1.60
N VAL A 83 -5.95 3.00 0.55
CA VAL A 83 -5.86 3.53 -0.81
C VAL A 83 -7.29 3.76 -1.30
N LEU A 84 -7.58 4.97 -1.75
CA LEU A 84 -8.93 5.40 -2.09
C LEU A 84 -9.33 5.00 -3.53
N PRO A 85 -10.64 4.79 -3.80
CA PRO A 85 -11.12 4.61 -5.16
C PRO A 85 -10.73 5.79 -6.07
N GLY A 86 -10.38 5.48 -7.32
CA GLY A 86 -9.92 6.46 -8.31
C GLY A 86 -8.42 6.76 -8.26
N ALA A 87 -7.69 6.24 -7.25
CA ALA A 87 -6.24 6.33 -7.24
C ALA A 87 -5.64 5.56 -8.44
N VAL A 88 -4.74 6.22 -9.17
CA VAL A 88 -4.11 5.68 -10.38
C VAL A 88 -2.66 5.38 -10.07
N PHE A 89 -2.22 4.16 -10.30
CA PHE A 89 -0.86 3.72 -10.02
C PHE A 89 -0.14 3.27 -11.29
N ALA A 90 1.16 3.54 -11.35
CA ALA A 90 2.08 2.96 -12.33
C ALA A 90 3.20 2.21 -11.61
N ALA A 91 3.67 1.11 -12.21
CA ALA A 91 4.80 0.35 -11.70
C ALA A 91 6.09 1.17 -11.85
N ALA A 92 6.81 1.32 -10.74
CA ALA A 92 8.10 2.01 -10.71
C ALA A 92 9.30 1.04 -10.63
N GLY A 93 9.07 -0.18 -10.14
CA GLY A 93 10.10 -1.19 -10.00
C GLY A 93 9.66 -2.37 -9.15
N SER A 94 10.61 -3.25 -8.87
CA SER A 94 10.42 -4.37 -7.94
C SER A 94 11.75 -4.78 -7.33
N LEU A 95 11.74 -5.24 -6.09
CA LEU A 95 12.91 -5.83 -5.45
C LEU A 95 12.57 -7.18 -4.80
N ARG A 96 13.57 -8.05 -4.65
CA ARG A 96 13.47 -9.24 -3.81
C ARG A 96 14.30 -9.01 -2.55
N PRO A 97 13.68 -8.83 -1.37
CA PRO A 97 14.42 -8.69 -0.13
C PRO A 97 15.28 -9.94 0.15
N PRO A 98 16.54 -9.79 0.62
CA PRO A 98 17.39 -10.93 0.92
C PRO A 98 16.79 -11.87 1.96
N GLY A 99 16.75 -13.17 1.66
CA GLY A 99 16.28 -14.20 2.59
C GLY A 99 14.75 -14.25 2.79
N LEU A 100 13.97 -13.53 1.98
CA LEU A 100 12.51 -13.58 1.98
C LEU A 100 11.97 -14.22 0.69
N ASP A 101 10.85 -14.93 0.81
CA ASP A 101 10.26 -15.73 -0.28
C ASP A 101 9.25 -14.94 -1.13
N PHE A 102 9.13 -13.64 -0.91
CA PHE A 102 8.23 -12.74 -1.62
C PHE A 102 8.99 -11.65 -2.38
N ASP A 103 8.39 -11.15 -3.45
CA ASP A 103 8.85 -9.97 -4.18
C ASP A 103 8.08 -8.73 -3.70
N VAL A 104 8.75 -7.59 -3.59
CA VAL A 104 8.08 -6.29 -3.38
C VAL A 104 7.88 -5.62 -4.72
N LEU A 105 6.64 -5.30 -5.07
CA LEU A 105 6.25 -4.57 -6.27
C LEU A 105 6.01 -3.11 -5.90
N ILE A 106 6.72 -2.17 -6.54
CA ILE A 106 6.61 -0.75 -6.22
C ILE A 106 5.64 -0.09 -7.21
N ALA A 107 4.55 0.46 -6.67
CA ALA A 107 3.52 1.14 -7.44
C ALA A 107 3.43 2.60 -6.99
N VAL A 108 3.64 3.55 -7.90
CA VAL A 108 3.62 5.00 -7.60
C VAL A 108 2.29 5.60 -8.02
N GLU A 109 1.66 6.32 -7.10
CA GLU A 109 0.43 7.03 -7.39
C GLU A 109 0.71 8.22 -8.31
N MET A 110 0.01 8.27 -9.44
CA MET A 110 0.19 9.25 -10.51
C MET A 110 -0.63 10.52 -10.30
N LEU A 111 -1.73 10.42 -9.55
CA LEU A 111 -2.56 11.58 -9.21
C LEU A 111 -2.07 12.21 -7.91
N ARG A 112 -2.01 13.54 -7.90
CA ARG A 112 -1.58 14.33 -6.77
C ARG A 112 -2.73 15.19 -6.25
N GLU A 113 -3.03 15.08 -4.96
CA GLU A 113 -3.80 16.11 -4.26
C GLU A 113 -2.91 17.34 -3.99
N PRO A 114 -3.44 18.58 -4.07
CA PRO A 114 -2.70 19.75 -3.62
C PRO A 114 -2.22 19.57 -2.17
N GLY A 115 -0.92 19.61 -1.94
CA GLY A 115 -0.37 19.28 -0.64
C GLY A 115 1.16 19.24 -0.61
N PRO A 116 1.74 18.91 0.56
CA PRO A 116 3.19 18.75 0.70
C PRO A 116 3.71 17.67 -0.26
N GLU A 117 5.00 17.74 -0.58
CA GLU A 117 5.64 16.65 -1.30
C GLU A 117 5.57 15.36 -0.48
N PRO A 118 5.48 14.18 -1.13
CA PRO A 118 5.57 12.91 -0.42
C PRO A 118 6.89 12.78 0.35
N GLU A 119 6.88 11.98 1.41
CA GLU A 119 8.07 11.75 2.27
C GLU A 119 9.02 10.69 1.72
N TRP A 120 8.68 10.07 0.58
CA TRP A 120 9.47 9.05 -0.08
C TRP A 120 10.41 9.63 -1.15
N PRO A 121 11.58 9.02 -1.39
CA PRO A 121 12.59 9.56 -2.30
C PRO A 121 12.21 9.39 -3.78
N ALA A 122 12.73 10.26 -4.65
CA ALA A 122 12.43 10.22 -6.08
C ALA A 122 13.19 9.12 -6.83
N GLU A 123 14.38 8.75 -6.35
CA GLU A 123 15.23 7.75 -6.98
C GLU A 123 14.84 6.32 -6.57
N ASN A 124 14.64 5.44 -7.55
CA ASN A 124 14.23 4.04 -7.32
C ASN A 124 15.08 3.30 -6.28
N HIS A 125 16.41 3.41 -6.35
CA HIS A 125 17.30 2.72 -5.40
C HIS A 125 17.13 3.21 -3.95
N LEU A 126 16.72 4.46 -3.74
CA LEU A 126 16.42 4.99 -2.41
C LEU A 126 15.04 4.53 -1.93
N ILE A 127 14.06 4.37 -2.85
CA ILE A 127 12.77 3.75 -2.52
C ILE A 127 12.99 2.31 -2.08
N GLU A 128 13.80 1.56 -2.83
CA GLU A 128 14.15 0.18 -2.49
C GLU A 128 14.83 0.10 -1.11
N GLN A 129 15.79 0.98 -0.83
CA GLN A 129 16.46 1.03 0.47
C GLN A 129 15.49 1.36 1.61
N MET A 130 14.60 2.34 1.43
CA MET A 130 13.59 2.69 2.43
C MET A 130 12.68 1.50 2.78
N ILE A 131 12.24 0.74 1.77
CA ILE A 131 11.43 -0.48 1.98
C ILE A 131 12.23 -1.56 2.73
N LEU A 132 13.52 -1.73 2.39
CA LEU A 132 14.39 -2.66 3.10
C LEU A 132 14.62 -2.25 4.55
N ASP A 133 14.74 -0.95 4.83
CA ASP A 133 14.87 -0.41 6.19
C ASP A 133 13.59 -0.62 7.00
N ASP A 134 12.41 -0.41 6.40
CA ASP A 134 11.11 -0.71 7.01
C ASP A 134 10.98 -2.21 7.35
N LEU A 135 11.43 -3.10 6.46
CA LEU A 135 11.47 -4.55 6.70
C LEU A 135 12.45 -4.92 7.83
N ALA A 136 13.60 -4.26 7.89
CA ALA A 136 14.64 -4.50 8.87
C ALA A 136 14.38 -3.83 10.23
N SER A 137 13.33 -3.02 10.33
CA SER A 137 12.98 -2.32 11.56
C SER A 137 12.88 -3.27 12.75
N THR A 138 13.48 -2.87 13.87
CA THR A 138 13.43 -3.60 15.14
C THR A 138 12.27 -3.17 16.03
N GLU A 139 11.51 -2.15 15.62
CA GLU A 139 10.36 -1.68 16.38
C GLU A 139 9.32 -2.79 16.53
N PRO A 140 8.71 -2.99 17.71
CA PRO A 140 7.66 -3.98 17.87
C PRO A 140 6.51 -3.74 16.89
N PHE A 141 5.95 -4.81 16.32
CA PHE A 141 4.73 -4.74 15.52
C PHE A 141 3.76 -5.86 15.92
N VAL A 142 2.47 -5.64 15.66
CA VAL A 142 1.41 -6.57 16.02
C VAL A 142 1.08 -7.45 14.81
N LYS A 143 1.28 -8.76 14.93
CA LYS A 143 0.96 -9.76 13.90
C LYS A 143 -0.47 -10.31 14.03
N ARG A 144 -1.46 -9.45 14.24
CA ARG A 144 -2.87 -9.84 14.38
C ARG A 144 -3.66 -9.31 13.20
N ASP A 145 -4.62 -10.07 12.72
CA ASP A 145 -5.52 -9.67 11.62
C ASP A 145 -4.81 -9.24 10.32
N CYS A 146 -3.58 -9.73 10.11
CA CYS A 146 -2.80 -9.42 8.91
C CYS A 146 -3.56 -9.77 7.62
N ALA A 147 -4.50 -10.73 7.67
CA ALA A 147 -5.29 -11.19 6.54
C ALA A 147 -6.08 -10.04 5.88
N ARG A 148 -6.47 -9.02 6.67
CA ARG A 148 -7.12 -7.80 6.18
C ARG A 148 -6.30 -7.07 5.11
N PHE A 149 -4.97 -7.10 5.25
CA PHE A 149 -4.02 -6.46 4.35
C PHE A 149 -3.51 -7.42 3.26
N SER A 150 -4.29 -8.44 2.93
CA SER A 150 -3.98 -9.42 1.89
C SER A 150 -5.16 -9.76 1.01
N GLY A 151 -4.86 -10.36 -0.14
CA GLY A 151 -5.83 -10.82 -1.12
C GLY A 151 -5.89 -9.93 -2.36
N PRO A 152 -6.76 -10.27 -3.33
CA PRO A 152 -6.80 -9.60 -4.62
C PRO A 152 -7.09 -8.11 -4.46
N ILE A 153 -6.74 -7.36 -5.51
CA ILE A 153 -7.00 -5.93 -5.59
C ILE A 153 -7.99 -5.72 -6.73
N ASP A 154 -9.11 -5.09 -6.42
CA ASP A 154 -10.09 -4.69 -7.42
C ASP A 154 -9.54 -3.48 -8.19
N VAL A 155 -9.08 -3.76 -9.41
CA VAL A 155 -8.46 -2.76 -10.29
C VAL A 155 -9.00 -2.81 -11.70
N GLU A 156 -8.98 -1.65 -12.36
CA GLU A 156 -9.14 -1.52 -13.81
C GLU A 156 -7.78 -1.23 -14.44
N VAL A 157 -7.49 -1.88 -15.58
CA VAL A 157 -6.31 -1.56 -16.38
C VAL A 157 -6.74 -0.55 -17.44
N PRO A 158 -6.16 0.66 -17.48
CA PRO A 158 -6.49 1.62 -18.53
C PRO A 158 -6.12 1.05 -19.90
N ASP A 159 -7.05 1.11 -20.86
CA ASP A 159 -6.76 0.88 -22.27
C ASP A 159 -5.92 2.07 -22.77
N PHE A 160 -4.59 1.92 -22.76
CA PHE A 160 -3.73 2.84 -23.50
C PHE A 160 -3.85 2.48 -24.98
N VAL A 161 -4.57 3.29 -25.72
CA VAL A 161 -4.68 3.16 -27.18
C VAL A 161 -3.29 3.44 -27.77
N ASP A 162 -2.72 2.45 -28.46
CA ASP A 162 -1.44 2.53 -29.20
C ASP A 162 -1.39 3.70 -30.20
#